data_AF-A0A0G0G8J5-F1
#
_entry.id   AF-A0A0G0G8J5-F1
#
_cell.length_a   1.000
_cell.length_b   1.000
_cell.length_c   1.000
_cell.angle_alpha   90.00
_cell.angle_beta   90.00
_cell.angle_gamma   90.00
#
_symmetry.space_group_name_H-M   'P 1'
#
loop_
_entity.id
_entity.type
_entity.pdbx_description
1 polymer ?
#
loop_
_entity_poly.entity_id
_entity_poly.type
_entity_poly.pdbx_seq_one_letter_code
_entity_poly.pdbx_strand_id
1 'polypeptide(L)'
;MKTVILCGGIGYRLKEETEFKPKPMVNIGGKPILWHIMKIYAHYGFNEFIIALGYKGDYIKQYFLNEKNMIHDFTQILWLLMATGYQILTLRS
;
A
#
# COMPACT_ATOMS: atom_id res chain seq x y z
N MET A 1 16.30 -6.76 1.02
CA MET A 1 15.43 -7.82 1.58
C MET A 1 13.99 -7.40 1.34
N LYS A 2 13.13 -8.31 0.88
CA LYS A 2 11.74 -7.97 0.53
C LYS A 2 10.84 -7.98 1.76
N THR A 3 10.07 -6.92 1.95
CA THR A 3 9.11 -6.74 3.04
C THR A 3 7.70 -6.83 2.49
N VAL A 4 6.91 -7.77 3.00
CA VAL A 4 5.51 -7.94 2.58
C VAL A 4 4.59 -7.16 3.52
N ILE A 5 3.77 -6.27 2.98
CA ILE A 5 2.73 -5.54 3.72
C ILE A 5 1.37 -6.09 3.30
N LEU A 6 0.65 -6.68 4.26
CA LEU A 6 -0.69 -7.23 4.02
C LEU A 6 -1.74 -6.13 4.16
N CYS A 7 -2.23 -5.63 3.03
CA CYS A 7 -3.25 -4.57 2.96
C CYS A 7 -4.63 -5.11 2.54
N GLY A 8 -4.84 -6.43 2.53
CA GLY A 8 -6.03 -7.07 1.97
C GLY A 8 -7.15 -7.45 2.94
N GLY A 9 -7.05 -7.10 4.23
CA GLY A 9 -8.09 -7.42 5.21
C GLY A 9 -9.37 -6.60 4.99
N ILE A 10 -10.53 -7.28 4.83
CA ILE A 10 -11.86 -6.65 4.69
C ILE A 10 -12.24 -5.83 5.95
N GLY A 11 -11.62 -6.10 7.11
CA GLY A 11 -11.79 -5.27 8.30
C GLY A 11 -13.21 -5.28 8.89
N TYR A 12 -13.91 -6.42 8.85
CA TYR A 12 -15.28 -6.58 9.37
C TYR A 12 -15.48 -6.16 10.85
N ARG A 13 -14.42 -6.14 11.67
CA ARG A 13 -14.47 -5.68 13.07
C ARG A 13 -14.53 -4.15 13.25
N LEU A 14 -14.45 -3.36 12.17
CA LEU A 14 -14.53 -1.90 12.19
C LEU A 14 -15.44 -1.37 11.06
N LYS A 15 -16.58 -2.05 10.90
CA LYS A 15 -17.56 -1.78 9.85
C LYS A 15 -18.32 -0.45 10.05
N GLU A 16 -18.17 0.21 11.19
CA GLU A 16 -18.88 1.45 11.51
C GLU A 16 -18.15 2.74 11.06
N GLU A 17 -16.88 2.70 10.61
CA GLU A 17 -16.11 3.93 10.33
C GLU A 17 -15.28 3.89 9.03
N THR A 18 -15.55 2.97 8.08
CA THR A 18 -14.77 2.90 6.83
C THR A 18 -15.62 2.62 5.57
N GLU A 19 -16.78 3.28 5.44
CA GLU A 19 -17.59 3.18 4.23
C GLU A 19 -16.87 3.69 2.97
N PHE A 20 -15.99 4.69 3.09
CA PHE A 20 -15.39 5.35 1.92
C PHE A 20 -13.88 5.12 1.70
N LYS A 21 -13.08 4.85 2.74
CA LYS A 21 -11.61 4.74 2.60
C LYS A 21 -11.04 3.54 3.36
N PRO A 22 -10.19 2.68 2.74
CA PRO A 22 -9.55 1.59 3.45
C PRO A 22 -8.57 2.12 4.51
N LYS A 23 -8.49 1.50 5.70
CA LYS A 23 -7.64 1.95 6.82
C LYS A 23 -6.18 2.26 6.46
N PRO A 24 -5.47 1.47 5.62
CA PRO A 24 -4.09 1.78 5.23
C PRO A 24 -3.94 3.15 4.55
N MET A 25 -5.04 3.69 4.05
CA MET A 25 -5.11 4.94 3.30
C MET A 25 -5.59 6.13 4.13
N VAL A 26 -5.87 5.96 5.43
CA VAL A 26 -6.17 7.11 6.31
C VAL A 26 -4.96 8.05 6.34
N ASN A 27 -5.19 9.34 6.11
CA ASN A 27 -4.11 10.32 6.04
C ASN A 27 -3.72 10.78 7.45
N ILE A 28 -2.43 10.73 7.75
CA ILE A 28 -1.81 11.31 8.95
C ILE A 28 -0.74 12.29 8.47
N GLY A 29 -0.85 13.57 8.83
CA GLY A 29 0.12 14.59 8.40
C GLY A 29 0.25 14.75 6.88
N GLY A 30 -0.86 14.59 6.14
CA GLY A 30 -0.89 14.74 4.68
C GLY A 30 -0.47 13.52 3.87
N LYS A 31 -0.02 12.43 4.51
CA LYS A 31 0.36 11.16 3.86
C LYS A 31 -0.39 9.97 4.49
N PRO A 32 -0.70 8.90 3.74
CA PRO A 32 -1.41 7.75 4.30
C PRO A 32 -0.54 6.96 5.26
N ILE A 33 -1.18 6.26 6.21
CA ILE A 33 -0.51 5.35 7.16
C ILE A 33 0.44 4.38 6.45
N LEU A 34 0.04 3.84 5.29
CA LEU A 34 0.86 2.93 4.51
C LEU A 34 2.21 3.55 4.10
N TRP A 35 2.24 4.84 3.76
CA TRP A 35 3.49 5.55 3.45
C TRP A 35 4.39 5.66 4.69
N HIS A 36 3.83 6.02 5.84
CA HIS A 36 4.59 6.11 7.10
C HIS A 36 5.23 4.78 7.47
N ILE A 37 4.47 3.69 7.36
CA ILE A 37 4.98 2.33 7.60
C ILE A 37 6.16 2.04 6.67
N MET A 38 6.00 2.30 5.37
CA MET A 38 7.07 2.07 4.40
C MET A 38 8.32 2.93 4.70
N LYS A 39 8.16 4.19 5.11
CA LYS A 39 9.30 5.05 5.50
C LYS A 39 10.03 4.53 6.74
N ILE A 40 9.30 4.01 7.73
CA ILE A 40 9.90 3.39 8.92
C ILE A 40 10.75 2.19 8.50
N TYR A 41 10.20 1.28 7.68
CA TYR A 41 10.95 0.13 7.19
C TYR A 41 12.14 0.52 6.30
N ALA A 42 11.98 1.53 5.45
CA ALA A 42 13.06 2.07 4.62
C ALA A 42 14.21 2.64 5.46
N HIS A 43 13.91 3.30 6.58
CA HIS A 43 14.92 3.76 7.53
C HIS A 43 15.79 2.61 8.08
N TYR A 44 15.21 1.42 8.26
CA TYR A 44 15.94 0.21 8.67
C TYR A 44 16.56 -0.58 7.50
N GLY A 45 16.62 0.00 6.29
CA GLY A 45 17.24 -0.63 5.12
C GLY A 45 16.34 -1.58 4.33
N PHE A 46 15.04 -1.66 4.65
CA PHE A 46 14.07 -2.39 3.86
C PHE A 46 13.50 -1.50 2.77
N ASN A 47 14.04 -1.59 1.57
CA ASN A 47 13.66 -0.75 0.43
C ASN A 47 12.78 -1.47 -0.60
N GLU A 48 12.56 -2.78 -0.48
CA GLU A 48 11.72 -3.54 -1.41
C GLU A 48 10.42 -3.95 -0.71
N PHE A 49 9.29 -3.37 -1.11
CA PHE A 49 7.98 -3.63 -0.53
C PHE A 49 7.09 -4.42 -1.48
N ILE A 50 6.42 -5.45 -0.97
CA ILE A 50 5.37 -6.19 -1.65
C ILE A 50 4.07 -5.92 -0.90
N ILE A 51 3.19 -5.12 -1.46
CA ILE A 51 1.88 -4.84 -0.87
C ILE A 51 0.89 -5.87 -1.44
N ALA A 52 0.45 -6.78 -0.59
CA ALA A 52 -0.63 -7.72 -0.92
C ALA A 52 -1.96 -7.00 -0.73
N LEU A 53 -2.60 -6.65 -1.84
CA LEU A 53 -3.87 -5.94 -1.87
C LEU A 53 -5.03 -6.94 -1.83
N GLY A 54 -6.12 -6.53 -1.18
CA GLY A 54 -7.37 -7.29 -1.11
C GLY A 54 -8.55 -6.35 -1.31
N TYR A 55 -9.53 -6.35 -0.40
CA TYR A 55 -10.72 -5.51 -0.53
C TYR A 55 -10.37 -4.01 -0.68
N LYS A 56 -10.95 -3.36 -1.70
CA LYS A 56 -10.63 -1.97 -2.12
C LYS A 56 -9.14 -1.74 -2.50
N GLY A 57 -8.45 -2.77 -2.97
CA GLY A 57 -7.06 -2.70 -3.43
C GLY A 57 -6.82 -1.58 -4.46
N ASP A 58 -7.77 -1.38 -5.38
CA ASP A 58 -7.69 -0.36 -6.43
C ASP A 58 -7.52 1.07 -5.91
N TYR A 59 -8.00 1.38 -4.69
CA TYR A 59 -7.80 2.69 -4.07
C TYR A 59 -6.32 2.93 -3.71
N ILE A 60 -5.66 1.90 -3.18
CA ILE A 60 -4.23 1.92 -2.87
C ILE A 60 -3.43 2.01 -4.18
N LYS A 61 -3.85 1.28 -5.21
CA LYS A 61 -3.23 1.36 -6.55
C LYS A 61 -3.29 2.77 -7.11
N GLN A 62 -4.48 3.36 -7.17
CA GLN A 62 -4.67 4.70 -7.73
C GLN A 62 -3.89 5.75 -6.94
N TYR A 63 -3.79 5.59 -5.62
CA TYR A 63 -2.98 6.49 -4.81
C TYR A 63 -1.51 6.49 -5.22
N PHE A 64 -0.88 5.32 -5.34
CA PHE A 64 0.53 5.23 -5.75
C PHE A 64 0.77 5.54 -7.25
N LEU A 65 -0.25 5.38 -8.11
CA LEU A 65 -0.17 5.75 -9.52
C LEU A 65 -0.35 7.25 -9.76
N ASN A 66 -1.25 7.91 -9.02
CA ASN A 66 -1.62 9.31 -9.25
C ASN A 66 -0.78 10.30 -8.45
N GLU A 67 -0.24 9.94 -7.29
CA GLU A 67 0.73 10.80 -6.59
C GLU A 67 2.08 10.77 -7.33
N LYS A 68 2.22 11.63 -8.35
CA LYS A 68 3.49 11.93 -9.02
C LYS A 68 4.62 12.26 -8.03
N ASN A 69 4.29 12.85 -6.88
CA ASN A 69 5.24 13.16 -5.82
C ASN A 69 5.75 11.93 -5.05
N MET A 70 5.04 10.79 -5.09
CA MET A 70 5.45 9.55 -4.43
C MET A 70 6.30 8.65 -5.33
N ILE A 71 6.22 8.84 -6.65
CA ILE A 71 7.09 8.18 -7.63
C ILE A 71 8.56 8.58 -7.40
N HIS A 72 8.82 9.76 -6.84
CA HIS A 72 10.16 10.18 -6.45
C HIS A 72 10.69 9.43 -5.22
N ASP A 73 9.81 9.06 -4.28
CA ASP A 73 10.16 8.24 -3.11
C ASP A 73 10.16 6.74 -3.45
N PHE A 74 9.38 6.30 -4.46
CA PHE A 74 9.25 4.90 -4.86
C PHE A 74 9.32 4.69 -6.38
N THR A 75 10.35 3.99 -6.85
CA THR A 75 10.77 4.06 -8.26
C THR A 75 10.22 2.94 -9.15
N GLN A 76 9.66 1.86 -8.61
CA GLN A 76 9.16 0.73 -9.41
C GLN A 76 7.80 0.25 -8.93
N ILE A 77 6.81 0.29 -9.82
CA ILE A 77 5.47 -0.27 -9.64
C ILE A 77 5.33 -1.45 -10.63
N LEU A 78 5.46 -2.69 -10.15
CA LEU A 78 5.21 -3.88 -10.95
C LEU A 78 3.95 -4.59 -10.47
N TRP A 79 3.02 -4.80 -11.40
CA TRP A 79 1.80 -5.58 -11.19
C TRP A 79 2.09 -7.04 -11.48
N LEU A 80 2.03 -7.88 -10.46
CA LEU A 80 1.93 -9.32 -10.66
C LEU A 80 0.51 -9.74 -10.32
N LEU A 81 -0.31 -9.95 -11.35
CA LEU A 81 -1.49 -10.81 -11.23
C LEU A 81 -0.95 -12.23 -11.10
N MET A 82 -0.73 -12.67 -9.86
CA MET A 82 -0.59 -14.12 -9.66
C MET A 82 -1.93 -14.73 -10.04
N ALA A 83 -1.91 -15.80 -10.83
CA ALA A 83 -3.06 -16.48 -11.45
C ALA A 83 -4.17 -16.94 -10.46
N THR A 84 -4.03 -16.62 -9.18
CA THR A 84 -4.88 -16.90 -8.02
C THR A 84 -5.83 -15.76 -7.63
N GLY A 85 -5.86 -14.63 -8.37
CA GLY A 85 -6.82 -13.54 -8.14
C GLY A 85 -6.39 -12.50 -7.09
N TYR A 86 -5.15 -12.57 -6.59
CA TYR A 86 -4.60 -11.57 -5.67
C TYR A 86 -3.90 -10.43 -6.42
N GLN A 87 -4.19 -9.19 -6.01
CA GLN A 87 -3.54 -8.00 -6.56
C GLN A 87 -2.28 -7.71 -5.74
N ILE A 88 -1.10 -7.68 -6.37
CA ILE A 88 0.16 -7.36 -5.71
C ILE A 88 0.75 -6.08 -6.29
N LEU A 89 1.19 -5.18 -5.41
CA LEU A 89 1.91 -3.96 -5.76
C LEU A 89 3.33 -4.04 -5.19
N THR A 90 4.33 -4.11 -6.06
CA THR A 90 5.73 -4.01 -5.63
C THR A 90 6.14 -2.54 -5.67
N LEU A 91 6.79 -2.04 -4.62
CA LEU A 91 7.35 -0.68 -4.52
C LEU A 91 8.82 -0.76 -4.10
N ARG A 92 9.66 0.12 -4.64
CA ARG A 92 11.07 0.23 -4.25
C ARG A 92 11.40 1.63 -3.76
N SER A 93 11.74 1.77 -2.48
CA SER A 93 12.17 3.03 -1.86
C SER A 93 13.59 3.43 -2.24
#